data_AF-A0A356L3U4-F1
#
_entry.id   AF-A0A356L3U4-F1
#
_cell.length_a   1.000
_cell.length_b   1.000
_cell.length_c   1.000
_cell.angle_alpha   90.00
_cell.angle_beta   90.00
_cell.angle_gamma   90.00
#
_symmetry.space_group_name_H-M   'P 1'
#
loop_
_entity.id
_entity.type
_entity.pdbx_description
1 polymer ?
#
loop_
_entity_poly.entity_id
_entity_poly.type
_entity_poly.pdbx_seq_one_letter_code
_entity_poly.pdbx_strand_id
1 'polypeptide(L)'
;MSRIVIALGGNALGNTPLEQLELVKQTAKPIAKIIAMGHEVIVAHGNGPQVGMINLAFEVASKTNKNVPEMPFPECGAMSQGYIGYHLQNALQAEITLLGLKKQIATVITQVEVNPDDPAFSAPSKPIGSFYNQDEA
;
A
#
# COMPACT_ATOMS: atom_id res chain seq x y z
N MET A 1 -11.06 24.36 10.39
CA MET A 1 -11.41 23.14 9.63
C MET A 1 -10.69 23.21 8.30
N SER A 2 -9.91 22.18 7.95
CA SER A 2 -9.04 22.18 6.76
C SER A 2 -9.02 20.79 6.14
N ARG A 3 -8.67 20.72 4.85
CA ARG A 3 -8.39 19.48 4.14
C ARG A 3 -6.90 19.17 4.19
N ILE A 4 -6.55 17.96 4.64
CA ILE A 4 -5.17 17.53 4.88
C ILE A 4 -4.91 16.26 4.06
N VAL A 5 -3.84 16.26 3.27
CA VAL A 5 -3.35 15.08 2.57
C VAL A 5 -2.15 14.52 3.34
N ILE A 6 -2.23 13.26 3.74
CA ILE A 6 -1.17 12.57 4.47
C ILE A 6 -0.60 11.47 3.56
N ALA A 7 0.70 11.55 3.26
CA ALA A 7 1.40 10.50 2.52
C ALA A 7 2.20 9.63 3.50
N LEU A 8 1.84 8.35 3.58
CA LEU A 8 2.51 7.34 4.41
C LEU A 8 3.73 6.76 3.66
N GLY A 9 4.91 6.90 4.26
CA GLY A 9 6.14 6.31 3.73
C GLY A 9 6.21 4.79 3.89
N GLY A 10 7.16 4.14 3.20
CA GLY A 10 7.31 2.68 3.20
C GLY A 10 7.50 2.04 4.59
N ASN A 11 8.17 2.75 5.51
CA ASN A 11 8.37 2.28 6.89
C ASN A 11 7.08 2.22 7.72
N ALA A 12 5.99 2.86 7.27
CA ALA A 12 4.72 2.85 7.98
C ALA A 12 3.92 1.55 7.78
N LEU A 13 4.34 0.68 6.85
CA LEU A 13 3.57 -0.47 6.40
C LEU A 13 4.29 -1.83 6.54
N GLY A 14 5.56 -1.83 6.97
CA GLY A 14 6.34 -3.06 7.17
C GLY A 14 6.56 -3.86 5.88
N ASN A 15 7.04 -5.09 6.05
CA ASN A 15 7.41 -5.99 4.95
C ASN A 15 6.54 -7.25 4.87
N THR A 16 5.77 -7.55 5.93
CA THR A 16 4.89 -8.73 5.98
C THR A 16 3.47 -8.36 6.37
N PRO A 17 2.45 -9.20 6.09
CA PRO A 17 1.07 -8.95 6.50
C PRO A 17 0.87 -8.74 8.00
N LEU A 18 1.54 -9.53 8.84
CA LEU A 18 1.43 -9.41 10.29
C LEU A 18 2.08 -8.12 10.79
N GLU A 19 3.27 -7.81 10.30
CA GLU A 19 3.97 -6.57 10.65
C GLU A 19 3.17 -5.34 10.18
N GLN A 20 2.65 -5.36 8.96
CA GLN A 20 1.80 -4.30 8.44
C GLN A 20 0.59 -4.08 9.34
N LEU A 21 -0.10 -5.15 9.75
CA LEU A 21 -1.28 -5.07 10.60
C LEU A 21 -0.99 -4.35 11.93
N GLU A 22 0.17 -4.59 12.54
CA GLU A 22 0.58 -3.91 13.76
C GLU A 22 0.98 -2.45 13.53
N LEU A 23 1.71 -2.17 12.44
CA LEU A 23 2.15 -0.81 12.11
C LEU A 23 0.97 0.10 11.71
N VAL A 24 -0.03 -0.41 10.99
CA VAL A 24 -1.20 0.39 10.62
C VAL A 24 -2.05 0.77 11.83
N LYS A 25 -2.10 -0.06 12.88
CA LYS A 25 -2.78 0.29 14.14
C LYS A 25 -2.11 1.49 14.80
N GLN A 26 -0.78 1.55 14.79
CA GLN A 26 -0.04 2.68 15.33
C GLN A 26 -0.22 3.93 14.47
N THR A 27 -0.21 3.75 13.15
CA THR A 27 -0.39 4.83 12.16
C THR A 27 -1.79 5.44 12.19
N ALA A 28 -2.83 4.62 12.44
CA ALA A 28 -4.22 5.07 12.48
C ALA A 28 -4.51 6.05 13.64
N LYS A 29 -3.86 5.87 14.80
CA LYS A 29 -4.08 6.71 16.00
C LYS A 29 -3.89 8.21 15.77
N PRO A 30 -2.74 8.70 15.27
CA PRO A 30 -2.56 10.13 15.01
C PRO A 30 -3.50 10.65 13.91
N ILE A 31 -3.79 9.84 12.88
CA ILE A 31 -4.72 10.22 11.81
C ILE A 31 -6.14 10.40 12.37
N ALA A 32 -6.61 9.46 13.19
CA ALA A 32 -7.93 9.54 13.81
C ALA A 32 -8.07 10.77 14.74
N LYS A 33 -7.01 11.16 15.43
CA LYS A 33 -6.97 12.42 16.21
C LYS A 33 -7.13 13.66 15.33
N ILE A 34 -6.48 13.70 14.17
CA ILE A 34 -6.64 14.80 13.20
C ILE A 34 -8.09 14.86 12.69
N ILE A 35 -8.70 13.70 12.41
CA ILE A 35 -10.12 13.61 12.03
C ILE A 35 -11.03 14.11 13.19
N ALA A 36 -10.70 13.75 14.43
CA ALA A 36 -11.45 14.18 15.63
C ALA A 36 -11.42 15.70 15.84
N MET A 37 -10.35 16.38 15.40
CA MET A 37 -10.26 17.85 15.38
C MET A 37 -11.14 18.49 14.28
N GLY A 38 -11.88 17.69 13.52
CA GLY A 38 -12.81 18.14 12.49
C GLY A 38 -12.17 18.33 11.12
N HIS A 39 -10.93 17.91 10.89
CA HIS A 39 -10.29 18.01 9.58
C HIS A 39 -10.80 16.94 8.61
N GLU A 40 -10.85 17.28 7.33
CA GLU A 40 -11.00 16.29 6.26
C GLU A 40 -9.63 15.71 5.95
N VAL A 41 -9.50 14.39 5.97
CA VAL A 41 -8.20 13.73 5.76
C VAL A 41 -8.27 12.82 4.54
N ILE A 42 -7.30 12.99 3.64
CA ILE A 42 -7.00 12.07 2.55
C ILE A 42 -5.69 11.37 2.90
N VAL A 43 -5.68 10.04 2.83
CA VAL A 43 -4.48 9.24 3.09
C VAL A 43 -4.01 8.63 1.79
N ALA A 44 -2.75 8.88 1.43
CA ALA A 44 -2.01 8.20 0.39
C ALA A 44 -0.91 7.34 1.04
N HIS A 45 -0.44 6.32 0.35
CA HIS A 45 0.61 5.45 0.87
C HIS A 45 1.54 4.94 -0.23
N GLY A 46 2.79 4.63 0.13
CA GLY A 46 3.67 3.81 -0.70
C GLY A 46 3.24 2.34 -0.68
N ASN A 47 3.82 1.53 -1.57
CA ASN A 47 3.51 0.09 -1.66
C ASN A 47 4.74 -0.80 -1.96
N GLY A 48 5.96 -0.26 -1.93
CA GLY A 48 7.16 -0.91 -2.45
C GLY A 48 7.39 -2.35 -1.95
N PRO A 49 7.45 -2.58 -0.62
CA PRO A 49 7.58 -3.93 -0.08
C PRO A 49 6.40 -4.84 -0.46
N GLN A 50 5.17 -4.30 -0.43
CA GLN A 50 3.95 -5.06 -0.61
C GLN A 50 3.74 -5.51 -2.06
N VAL A 51 3.92 -4.60 -3.02
CA VAL A 51 3.79 -4.92 -4.45
C VAL A 51 4.90 -5.88 -4.89
N GLY A 52 6.10 -5.72 -4.34
CA GLY A 52 7.21 -6.63 -4.60
C GLY A 52 6.97 -8.03 -4.05
N MET A 53 6.44 -8.16 -2.82
CA MET A 53 6.03 -9.44 -2.25
C MET A 53 4.96 -10.13 -3.12
N ILE A 54 3.94 -9.40 -3.59
CA ILE A 54 2.88 -9.95 -4.45
C ILE A 54 3.46 -10.41 -5.79
N ASN A 55 4.30 -9.58 -6.42
CA ASN A 55 4.92 -9.90 -7.70
C ASN A 55 5.80 -11.16 -7.60
N LEU A 56 6.66 -11.22 -6.58
CA LEU A 56 7.53 -12.38 -6.35
C LEU A 56 6.72 -13.66 -6.13
N ALA A 57 5.60 -13.59 -5.39
CA ALA A 57 4.75 -14.74 -5.17
C ALA A 57 4.16 -15.28 -6.48
N PHE A 58 3.69 -14.41 -7.38
CA PHE A 58 3.19 -14.82 -8.70
C PHE A 58 4.29 -15.34 -9.61
N GLU A 59 5.47 -14.75 -9.59
CA GLU A 59 6.63 -15.21 -10.37
C GLU A 59 7.07 -16.63 -9.95
N VAL A 60 7.17 -16.88 -8.64
CA VAL A 60 7.50 -18.21 -8.11
C VAL A 60 6.40 -19.23 -8.47
N ALA A 61 5.13 -18.83 -8.35
CA ALA A 61 4.01 -19.70 -8.65
C ALA A 61 3.90 -20.04 -10.14
N SER A 62 4.08 -19.08 -11.05
CA SER A 62 4.02 -19.33 -12.50
C SER A 62 5.18 -20.22 -12.98
N LYS A 63 6.37 -20.08 -12.39
CA LYS A 63 7.54 -20.94 -12.66
C LYS A 63 7.34 -22.39 -12.22
N THR A 64 6.55 -22.63 -11.16
CA THR A 64 6.37 -23.96 -10.57
C THR A 64 5.06 -24.64 -10.98
N ASN A 65 4.07 -23.88 -11.45
CA ASN A 65 2.75 -24.37 -11.85
C ASN A 65 2.27 -23.68 -13.13
N LYS A 66 2.23 -24.44 -14.24
CA LYS A 66 1.79 -23.95 -15.57
C LYS A 66 0.36 -23.43 -15.63
N ASN A 67 -0.49 -23.75 -14.64
CA ASN A 67 -1.86 -23.25 -14.57
C ASN A 67 -1.94 -21.86 -13.90
N VAL A 68 -0.85 -21.36 -13.32
CA VAL A 68 -0.77 -20.01 -12.76
C VAL A 68 -0.14 -19.09 -13.80
N PRO A 69 -0.84 -18.07 -14.30
CA PRO A 69 -0.27 -17.13 -15.26
C PRO A 69 0.76 -16.23 -14.58
N GLU A 70 1.70 -15.70 -15.37
CA GLU A 70 2.48 -14.55 -14.95
C GLU A 70 1.54 -13.37 -14.70
N MET A 71 1.69 -12.73 -13.53
CA MET A 71 0.86 -11.59 -13.17
C MET A 71 1.56 -10.30 -13.62
N PRO A 72 0.95 -9.49 -14.50
CA PRO A 72 1.58 -8.24 -14.90
C PRO A 72 1.66 -7.27 -13.71
N PHE A 73 2.70 -6.44 -13.73
CA PHE A 73 3.02 -5.57 -12.59
C PHE A 73 1.91 -4.55 -12.23
N PRO A 74 1.15 -3.97 -13.19
CA PRO A 74 0.00 -3.11 -12.88
C PRO A 74 -1.06 -3.80 -12.01
N GLU A 75 -1.37 -5.07 -12.28
CA GLU A 75 -2.33 -5.88 -11.52
C GLU A 75 -1.79 -6.15 -10.11
N CYS A 76 -0.51 -6.49 -9.97
CA CYS A 76 0.16 -6.56 -8.66
C CYS A 76 0.02 -5.22 -7.90
N GLY A 77 0.15 -4.10 -8.63
CA GLY A 77 -0.10 -2.75 -8.11
C GLY A 77 -1.52 -2.58 -7.57
N ALA A 78 -2.53 -2.95 -8.36
CA ALA A 78 -3.94 -2.89 -7.95
C ALA A 78 -4.23 -3.78 -6.73
N MET A 79 -3.70 -5.01 -6.70
CA MET A 79 -3.81 -5.92 -5.55
C MET A 79 -3.19 -5.30 -4.29
N SER A 80 -2.02 -4.68 -4.41
CA SER A 80 -1.34 -4.03 -3.28
C SER A 80 -2.17 -2.87 -2.69
N GLN A 81 -2.92 -2.13 -3.51
CA GLN A 81 -3.82 -1.08 -3.03
C GLN A 81 -4.97 -1.67 -2.22
N GLY A 82 -5.59 -2.75 -2.71
CA GLY A 82 -6.64 -3.44 -1.97
C GLY A 82 -6.15 -4.01 -0.64
N TYR A 83 -4.97 -4.63 -0.65
CA TYR A 83 -4.32 -5.20 0.53
C TYR A 83 -4.00 -4.14 1.60
N ILE A 84 -3.24 -3.09 1.23
CA ILE A 84 -2.85 -2.02 2.16
C ILE A 84 -4.07 -1.23 2.62
N GLY A 85 -4.96 -0.92 1.67
CA GLY A 85 -6.22 -0.25 1.88
C GLY A 85 -7.11 -0.93 2.91
N TYR A 86 -7.28 -2.25 2.78
CA TYR A 86 -8.05 -3.05 3.72
C TYR A 86 -7.52 -2.90 5.16
N HIS A 87 -6.20 -3.03 5.35
CA HIS A 87 -5.57 -2.89 6.66
C HIS A 87 -5.72 -1.46 7.23
N LEU A 88 -5.42 -0.44 6.44
CA LEU A 88 -5.56 0.97 6.87
C LEU A 88 -7.01 1.34 7.17
N GLN A 89 -7.95 0.95 6.31
CA GLN A 89 -9.38 1.21 6.47
C GLN A 89 -9.89 0.61 7.77
N ASN A 90 -9.56 -0.65 8.07
CA ASN A 90 -9.99 -1.31 9.30
C ASN A 90 -9.38 -0.66 10.53
N ALA A 91 -8.07 -0.35 10.50
CA ALA A 91 -7.39 0.30 11.61
C ALA A 91 -7.98 1.70 11.90
N LEU A 92 -8.21 2.52 10.87
CA LEU A 92 -8.83 3.83 11.01
C LEU A 92 -10.27 3.71 11.50
N GLN A 93 -11.06 2.79 10.95
CA GLN A 93 -12.44 2.60 11.37
C GLN A 93 -12.53 2.20 12.84
N ALA A 94 -11.62 1.36 13.34
CA ALA A 94 -11.52 1.01 14.75
C ALA A 94 -11.25 2.24 15.63
N GLU A 95 -10.26 3.07 15.29
CA GLU A 95 -9.92 4.29 16.04
C GLU A 95 -11.05 5.33 16.01
N ILE A 96 -11.70 5.52 14.85
CA ILE A 96 -12.87 6.40 14.71
C ILE A 96 -14.02 5.93 15.62
N THR A 97 -14.24 4.62 15.71
CA THR A 97 -15.27 4.03 16.57
C THR A 97 -14.96 4.22 18.05
N LEU A 98 -13.70 4.01 18.45
CA LEU A 98 -13.23 4.23 19.83
C LEU A 98 -13.36 5.70 20.27
N LEU A 99 -13.20 6.64 19.35
CA LEU A 99 -13.39 8.07 19.59
C LEU A 99 -14.88 8.51 19.55
N GLY A 100 -15.82 7.59 19.35
CA GLY A 100 -17.25 7.90 19.26
C GLY A 100 -17.65 8.70 18.02
N LEU A 101 -16.79 8.73 17.00
CA LEU A 101 -17.00 9.48 15.77
C LEU A 101 -17.81 8.66 14.77
N LYS A 102 -18.74 9.32 14.07
CA LYS A 102 -19.53 8.72 12.99
C LYS A 102 -18.99 9.17 11.63
N LYS A 103 -17.88 8.56 11.22
CA LYS A 103 -17.25 8.80 9.91
C LYS A 103 -17.07 7.48 9.17
N GLN A 104 -17.31 7.51 7.86
CA GLN A 104 -17.07 6.39 6.97
C GLN A 104 -15.66 6.50 6.40
N ILE A 105 -14.94 5.38 6.39
CA ILE A 105 -13.61 5.27 5.80
C ILE A 105 -13.71 4.36 4.57
N ALA A 106 -13.15 4.79 3.45
CA ALA A 106 -13.14 4.03 2.21
C ALA A 106 -11.75 4.05 1.60
N THR A 107 -11.31 2.90 1.08
CA THR A 107 -10.18 2.84 0.15
C THR A 107 -10.70 2.84 -1.28
N VAL A 108 -10.05 3.62 -2.14
CA VAL A 108 -10.39 3.76 -3.55
C VAL A 108 -9.22 3.27 -4.40
N ILE A 109 -9.48 2.29 -5.26
CA ILE A 109 -8.50 1.88 -6.27
C ILE A 109 -8.23 3.08 -7.19
N THR A 110 -6.96 3.43 -7.33
CA THR A 110 -6.52 4.65 -7.99
C THR A 110 -5.60 4.30 -9.15
N GLN A 111 -5.96 4.76 -10.34
CA GLN A 111 -5.10 4.75 -11.53
C GLN A 111 -4.42 6.11 -11.64
N VAL A 112 -3.15 6.12 -12.05
CA VAL A 112 -2.36 7.34 -12.27
C VAL A 112 -1.95 7.37 -13.72
N GLU A 113 -2.36 8.41 -14.43
CA GLU A 113 -1.91 8.67 -15.79
C GLU A 113 -0.43 9.05 -15.78
N VAL A 114 0.34 8.46 -16.68
CA VAL A 114 1.77 8.72 -16.86
C VAL A 114 2.05 8.95 -18.34
N ASN A 115 3.10 9.72 -18.64
CA ASN A 115 3.52 9.95 -20.01
C ASN A 115 4.09 8.65 -20.61
N PRO A 116 3.55 8.10 -21.71
CA PRO A 116 4.08 6.87 -22.32
C PRO A 116 5.54 7.00 -22.80
N ASP A 117 6.00 8.24 -23.08
CA ASP A 117 7.36 8.52 -23.52
C ASP A 117 8.30 8.90 -22.34
N ASP A 118 7.90 8.63 -21.09
CA ASP A 118 8.74 8.95 -19.93
C ASP A 118 10.08 8.18 -19.97
N PRO A 119 11.25 8.87 -19.85
CA PRO A 119 12.55 8.22 -19.85
C PRO A 119 12.70 7.12 -18.79
N ALA A 120 11.91 7.14 -17.72
CA ALA A 120 11.90 6.09 -16.69
C ALA A 120 11.54 4.70 -17.24
N PHE A 121 10.82 4.60 -18.36
CA PHE A 121 10.54 3.32 -19.01
C PHE A 121 11.78 2.70 -19.66
N SER A 122 12.74 3.53 -20.08
CA SER A 122 14.00 3.07 -20.68
C SER A 122 15.10 2.81 -19.64
N ALA A 123 14.98 3.40 -18.44
CA ALA A 123 15.93 3.25 -17.35
C ALA A 123 15.21 3.06 -15.99
N PRO A 124 14.76 1.84 -15.68
CA PRO A 124 14.11 1.55 -14.39
C PRO A 124 15.05 1.86 -13.22
N SER A 125 14.61 2.73 -12.32
CA SER A 125 15.43 3.21 -11.17
C SER A 125 14.83 2.88 -9.81
N LYS A 126 13.56 2.49 -9.76
CA LYS A 126 12.84 2.24 -8.51
C LYS A 126 13.03 0.78 -8.06
N PRO A 127 13.66 0.54 -6.90
CA PRO A 127 13.73 -0.80 -6.34
C PRO A 127 12.35 -1.27 -5.88
N ILE A 128 12.06 -2.55 -6.09
CA ILE A 128 10.82 -3.22 -5.69
C ILE A 128 11.17 -4.59 -5.10
N GLY A 129 10.38 -5.06 -4.12
CA GLY A 129 10.56 -6.40 -3.54
C GLY A 129 11.74 -6.52 -2.58
N SER A 130 12.14 -7.77 -2.34
CA SER A 130 13.23 -8.11 -1.42
C SER A 130 14.59 -7.77 -2.01
N PHE A 131 15.55 -7.46 -1.14
CA PHE A 131 16.94 -7.32 -1.55
C PHE A 131 17.54 -8.70 -1.78
N TYR A 132 18.14 -8.90 -2.95
CA TYR A 132 18.94 -10.06 -3.27
C TYR A 132 20.41 -9.75 -3.03
N ASN A 133 21.16 -10.75 -2.57
CA ASN A 133 22.62 -10.67 -2.61
C ASN A 133 23.12 -10.95 -4.05
N GLN A 134 24.39 -10.64 -4.33
CA GLN A 134 24.94 -10.73 -5.69
C GLN A 134 24.92 -12.16 -6.25
N ASP A 135 24.93 -13.18 -5.39
CA ASP A 135 24.92 -14.59 -5.78
C ASP A 135 23.50 -15.09 -6.13
N GLU A 136 22.46 -14.38 -5.69
CA GLU A 136 21.04 -14.69 -5.95
C GLU A 136 20.46 -13.94 -7.16
N ALA A 137 21.18 -12.96 -7.71
CA ALA A 137 20.77 -12.09 -8.83
C ALA A 137 21.29 -12.56 -10.19
#